data_AF-A0A1R1XV88-F1
#
_entry.id   AF-A0A1R1XV88-F1
#
_cell.length_a   1.000
_cell.length_b   1.000
_cell.length_c   1.000
_cell.angle_alpha   90.00
_cell.angle_beta   90.00
_cell.angle_gamma   90.00
#
_symmetry.space_group_name_H-M   'P 1'
#
loop_
_entity.id
_entity.type
_entity.pdbx_description
1 polymer ?
#
loop_
_entity_poly.entity_id
_entity_poly.type
_entity_poly.pdbx_seq_one_letter_code
_entity_poly.pdbx_strand_id
1 'polypeptide(L)'
;MKLIADQLISNDSKKLWNHIKSYTGKSFKSIADGPVYDKNNILITEKQNKMKIWANQFGKLALDTTGNSQSTDKWENLISIDCYYYPECDSSILWSDIAHALADTPNS
;
A
#
# COMPACT_ATOMS: atom_id res chain seq x y z
N MET A 1 -7.08 7.11 -3.28
CA MET A 1 -7.65 6.18 -2.27
C MET A 1 -9.18 6.26 -2.14
N LYS A 2 -9.79 7.47 -2.09
CA LYS A 2 -11.24 7.67 -1.89
C LYS A 2 -12.16 6.84 -2.81
N LEU A 3 -11.85 6.78 -4.11
CA LEU A 3 -12.65 6.05 -5.11
C LEU A 3 -12.79 4.53 -4.84
N ILE A 4 -11.74 3.89 -4.31
CA ILE A 4 -11.76 2.44 -4.05
C ILE A 4 -12.59 2.14 -2.80
N ALA A 5 -12.45 2.98 -1.76
CA ALA A 5 -13.26 2.89 -0.55
C ALA A 5 -14.76 3.08 -0.86
N ASP A 6 -15.11 4.09 -1.67
CA ASP A 6 -16.50 4.35 -2.08
C ASP A 6 -17.08 3.17 -2.91
N GLN A 7 -16.26 2.51 -3.73
CA GLN A 7 -16.66 1.32 -4.50
C GLN A 7 -16.83 0.07 -3.63
N LEU A 8 -16.00 -0.08 -2.58
CA LEU A 8 -16.16 -1.15 -1.58
C LEU A 8 -17.46 -0.99 -0.80
N ILE A 9 -17.75 0.24 -0.35
CA ILE A 9 -18.93 0.59 0.46
C ILE A 9 -20.22 0.43 -0.36
N SER A 10 -20.20 0.80 -1.64
CA SER A 10 -21.38 0.68 -2.52
C SER A 10 -21.68 -0.75 -3.00
N ASN A 11 -20.88 -1.73 -2.60
CA ASN A 11 -21.00 -3.15 -2.97
C ASN A 11 -21.06 -3.41 -4.50
N ASP A 12 -20.56 -2.49 -5.32
CA ASP A 12 -20.47 -2.65 -6.77
C ASP A 12 -19.19 -3.45 -7.12
N SER A 13 -19.24 -4.74 -6.78
CA SER A 13 -18.14 -5.70 -6.95
C SER A 13 -17.62 -5.76 -8.40
N LYS A 14 -18.50 -5.51 -9.39
CA LYS A 14 -18.15 -5.52 -10.81
C LYS A 14 -17.33 -4.29 -11.20
N LYS A 15 -17.71 -3.10 -10.75
CA LYS A 15 -16.91 -1.88 -10.96
C LYS A 15 -15.57 -1.95 -10.23
N LEU A 16 -15.58 -2.40 -8.97
CA LEU A 16 -14.36 -2.58 -8.18
C LEU A 16 -13.39 -3.55 -8.88
N TRP A 17 -13.89 -4.69 -9.35
CA TRP A 17 -13.08 -5.69 -10.07
C TRP A 17 -12.49 -5.14 -11.37
N ASN A 18 -13.29 -4.39 -12.15
CA ASN A 18 -12.80 -3.73 -13.36
C ASN A 18 -11.73 -2.67 -13.04
N HIS A 19 -11.89 -1.94 -11.93
CA HIS A 19 -10.92 -0.96 -11.47
C HIS A 19 -9.60 -1.64 -11.10
N ILE A 20 -9.61 -2.69 -10.26
CA ILE A 20 -8.42 -3.47 -9.88
C ILE A 20 -7.69 -3.99 -11.13
N LYS A 21 -8.43 -4.61 -12.06
CA LYS A 21 -7.86 -5.12 -13.32
C LYS A 21 -7.13 -4.07 -14.16
N SER A 22 -7.59 -2.82 -14.12
CA SER A 22 -6.94 -1.75 -14.87
C SER A 22 -5.53 -1.45 -14.34
N TYR A 23 -5.27 -1.67 -13.05
CA TYR A 23 -3.97 -1.43 -12.42
C TYR A 23 -3.02 -2.61 -12.47
N THR A 24 -3.51 -3.85 -12.60
CA THR A 24 -2.68 -5.06 -12.57
C THR A 24 -2.16 -5.48 -13.96
N GLY A 25 -2.00 -4.53 -14.90
CA GLY A 25 -1.34 -4.78 -16.17
C GLY A 25 -2.23 -5.12 -17.38
N LYS A 26 -3.53 -4.80 -17.34
CA LYS A 26 -4.36 -4.70 -18.57
C LYS A 26 -4.50 -3.26 -19.10
N SER A 27 -3.82 -2.30 -18.48
CA SER A 27 -3.74 -0.91 -18.97
C SER A 27 -2.31 -0.39 -18.87
N PHE A 28 -2.01 0.69 -19.59
CA PHE A 28 -0.69 1.34 -19.69
C PHE A 28 -0.16 1.94 -18.38
N LYS A 29 -0.93 1.91 -17.28
CA LYS A 29 -0.49 2.40 -15.97
C LYS A 29 0.18 1.26 -15.20
N SER A 30 1.50 1.17 -15.31
CA SER A 30 2.33 0.36 -14.43
C SER A 30 2.29 0.96 -13.02
N ILE A 31 1.77 0.22 -12.04
CA ILE A 31 2.02 0.55 -10.63
C ILE A 31 3.43 0.07 -10.31
N ALA A 32 4.25 0.96 -9.73
CA ALA A 32 5.58 0.59 -9.25
C ALA A 32 5.46 -0.50 -8.18
N ASP A 33 6.19 -1.60 -8.36
CA ASP A 33 6.34 -2.67 -7.37
C ASP A 33 7.25 -2.19 -6.22
N GLY A 34 6.72 -1.27 -5.41
CA GLY A 34 7.42 -0.60 -4.32
C GLY A 34 7.92 -1.57 -3.23
N PRO A 35 8.72 -1.06 -2.27
CA PRO A 35 9.17 -1.85 -1.15
C PRO A 35 8.00 -2.17 -0.20
N VAL A 36 8.13 -3.27 0.56
CA VAL A 36 7.14 -3.73 1.54
C VAL A 36 7.84 -3.99 2.87
N TYR A 37 7.19 -3.69 3.98
CA TYR A 37 7.71 -4.03 5.31
C TYR A 37 7.31 -5.45 5.71
N ASP A 38 8.23 -6.17 6.35
CA ASP A 38 7.89 -7.43 7.02
C ASP A 38 7.28 -7.19 8.41
N LYS A 39 6.91 -8.27 9.11
CA LYS A 39 6.33 -8.23 10.46
C LYS A 39 7.23 -7.61 11.54
N ASN A 40 8.52 -7.45 11.25
CA ASN A 40 9.51 -6.85 12.16
C ASN A 40 9.85 -5.41 11.74
N ASN A 41 9.05 -4.80 10.85
CA ASN A 41 9.28 -3.48 10.27
C ASN A 41 10.60 -3.38 9.46
N ILE A 42 11.07 -4.49 8.89
CA ILE A 42 12.24 -4.49 8.00
C ILE A 42 11.78 -4.22 6.57
N LEU A 43 12.41 -3.24 5.91
CA LEU A 43 12.11 -2.88 4.53
C LEU A 43 12.62 -3.96 3.56
N ILE A 44 11.71 -4.56 2.81
CA ILE A 44 12.00 -5.59 1.80
C ILE A 44 11.78 -5.04 0.40
N THR A 45 12.85 -5.04 -0.39
CA THR A 45 12.84 -4.62 -1.80
C THR A 45 12.87 -5.81 -2.76
N GLU A 46 13.41 -6.96 -2.32
CA GLU A 46 13.56 -8.15 -3.17
C GLU A 46 12.22 -8.80 -3.50
N LYS A 47 11.93 -8.97 -4.79
CA LYS A 47 10.66 -9.50 -5.30
C LYS A 47 10.27 -10.86 -4.71
N GLN A 48 11.22 -11.79 -4.58
CA GLN A 48 10.94 -13.13 -4.04
C GLN A 48 10.49 -13.09 -2.58
N ASN A 49 11.12 -12.23 -1.77
CA ASN A 49 10.75 -12.08 -0.37
C ASN A 49 9.44 -11.31 -0.21
N LYS A 50 9.18 -10.31 -1.08
CA LYS A 50 7.86 -9.67 -1.14
C LYS A 50 6.74 -10.67 -1.42
N MET A 51 6.94 -11.60 -2.36
CA MET A 51 5.94 -12.65 -2.64
C MET A 51 5.68 -13.55 -1.43
N LYS A 52 6.71 -13.89 -0.64
CA LYS A 52 6.55 -14.67 0.61
C LYS A 52 5.74 -13.90 1.66
N ILE A 53 5.98 -12.60 1.78
CA ILE A 53 5.21 -11.72 2.68
C ILE A 53 3.74 -11.69 2.26
N TRP A 54 3.48 -11.44 0.97
CA TRP A 54 2.11 -11.45 0.45
C TRP A 54 1.42 -12.80 0.62
N ALA A 55 2.11 -13.91 0.33
CA ALA A 55 1.57 -15.25 0.50
C ALA A 55 1.18 -15.53 1.97
N ASN A 56 2.00 -15.10 2.93
CA ASN A 56 1.67 -15.22 4.35
C ASN A 56 0.44 -14.37 4.71
N GLN A 57 0.40 -13.11 4.26
CA GLN A 57 -0.71 -12.21 4.55
C GLN A 57 -2.05 -12.71 3.96
N PHE A 58 -2.05 -13.15 2.69
CA PHE A 58 -3.23 -13.76 2.07
C PHE A 58 -3.59 -15.11 2.70
N GLY A 59 -2.60 -15.89 3.14
CA GLY A 59 -2.82 -17.13 3.87
C GLY A 59 -3.59 -16.91 5.17
N LYS A 60 -3.26 -15.85 5.94
CA LYS A 60 -4.02 -15.46 7.14
C LYS A 60 -5.46 -15.08 6.80
N LEU A 61 -5.67 -14.36 5.69
CA LEU A 61 -7.03 -14.03 5.22
C LEU A 61 -7.84 -15.27 4.87
N ALA A 62 -7.22 -16.32 4.33
CA ALA A 62 -7.90 -17.57 3.99
C ALA A 62 -8.32 -18.39 5.23
N LEU A 63 -7.71 -18.16 6.40
CA LEU A 63 -8.11 -18.79 7.66
C LEU A 63 -9.32 -18.09 8.32
N ASP A 64 -9.79 -16.97 7.75
CA ASP A 64 -10.99 -16.31 8.24
C ASP A 64 -12.25 -17.14 7.95
N THR A 65 -12.94 -17.54 9.02
CA THR A 65 -14.17 -18.33 8.96
C THR A 65 -15.43 -17.48 9.13
N THR A 66 -15.32 -16.18 9.37
CA THR A 66 -16.47 -15.30 9.66
C THR A 66 -17.24 -14.81 8.43
N GLY A 67 -17.01 -15.42 7.26
CA GLY A 67 -17.89 -15.26 6.10
C GLY A 67 -18.04 -13.82 5.60
N ASN A 68 -16.93 -13.15 5.25
CA ASN A 68 -16.93 -11.79 4.69
C ASN A 68 -17.70 -10.75 5.53
N SER A 69 -17.63 -10.87 6.86
CA SER A 69 -18.16 -9.87 7.79
C SER A 69 -17.72 -8.45 7.41
N GLN A 70 -18.67 -7.51 7.39
CA GLN A 70 -18.44 -6.09 7.08
C GLN A 70 -18.03 -5.27 8.32
N SER A 71 -17.76 -5.92 9.45
CA SER A 71 -17.33 -5.24 10.68
C SER A 71 -15.95 -4.60 10.49
N THR A 72 -15.86 -3.30 10.75
CA THR A 72 -14.62 -2.51 10.72
C THR A 72 -13.59 -3.04 11.70
N ASP A 73 -14.01 -3.32 12.94
CA ASP A 73 -13.14 -3.82 14.02
C ASP A 73 -12.41 -5.11 13.62
N LYS A 74 -13.07 -5.98 12.84
CA LYS A 74 -12.46 -7.20 12.31
C LYS A 74 -11.34 -6.89 11.31
N TRP A 75 -11.60 -5.99 10.37
CA TRP A 75 -10.63 -5.64 9.32
C TRP A 75 -9.46 -4.84 9.88
N GLU A 76 -9.69 -3.99 10.88
CA GLU A 76 -8.63 -3.26 11.60
C GLU A 76 -7.65 -4.19 12.32
N ASN A 77 -8.13 -5.29 12.92
CA ASN A 77 -7.25 -6.27 13.57
C ASN A 77 -6.45 -7.13 12.57
N LEU A 78 -7.02 -7.41 11.39
CA LEU A 78 -6.35 -8.21 10.35
C LEU A 78 -5.35 -7.40 9.53
N ILE A 79 -5.70 -6.13 9.30
CA ILE A 79 -4.86 -5.13 8.68
C ILE A 79 -4.35 -4.28 9.84
N SER A 80 -3.44 -4.81 10.65
CA SER A 80 -2.72 -4.00 11.65
C SER A 80 -1.96 -2.93 10.89
N ILE A 81 -2.60 -1.77 10.72
CA ILE A 81 -2.04 -0.62 10.05
C ILE A 81 -1.09 0.03 11.07
N ASP A 82 0.05 -0.61 11.31
CA ASP A 82 1.25 0.11 11.73
C ASP A 82 1.83 0.81 10.49
N CYS A 83 0.98 1.47 9.69
CA CYS A 83 1.52 2.42 8.74
C CYS A 83 1.97 3.61 9.58
N TYR A 84 3.28 3.73 9.75
CA TYR A 84 3.90 5.02 10.00
C TYR A 84 3.57 5.86 8.76
N TYR A 85 2.38 6.45 8.77
CA TYR A 85 2.02 7.46 7.81
C TYR A 85 2.92 8.64 8.12
N TYR A 86 3.87 8.88 7.22
CA TYR A 86 4.82 9.97 7.29
C TYR A 86 4.18 11.16 6.54
N PRO A 87 3.47 12.08 7.22
CA PRO A 87 2.81 13.21 6.58
C PRO A 87 3.78 14.10 5.79
N GLU A 88 5.06 14.06 6.12
CA GLU A 88 6.13 14.71 5.36
C GLU A 88 6.21 14.21 3.91
N CYS A 89 5.80 12.97 3.60
CA CYS A 89 5.77 12.44 2.24
C CYS A 89 4.68 13.06 1.36
N ASP A 90 3.66 13.69 1.96
CA ASP A 90 2.63 14.43 1.23
C ASP A 90 3.03 15.89 0.99
N SER A 91 4.15 16.33 1.58
CA SER A 91 4.68 17.68 1.37
C SER A 91 5.31 17.78 -0.03
N SER A 92 4.96 18.83 -0.76
CA SER A 92 5.57 19.09 -2.07
C SER A 92 6.99 19.59 -1.87
N ILE A 93 7.99 18.87 -2.40
CA ILE A 93 9.38 19.33 -2.41
C ILE A 93 9.51 20.48 -3.42
N LEU A 94 9.93 21.65 -2.95
CA LEU A 94 10.21 22.79 -3.81
C LEU A 94 11.67 22.77 -4.28
N TRP A 95 11.92 23.40 -5.43
CA TRP A 95 13.28 23.57 -5.94
C TRP A 95 14.19 24.32 -4.95
N SER A 96 13.64 25.26 -4.18
CA SER A 96 14.35 25.97 -3.11
C SER A 96 14.90 25.03 -2.05
N ASP A 97 14.14 23.99 -1.69
CA ASP A 97 14.51 23.04 -0.66
C ASP A 97 15.69 22.17 -1.12
N ILE A 98 15.68 21.78 -2.40
CA ILE A 98 16.78 21.05 -3.04
C ILE A 98 18.04 21.94 -3.10
N ALA A 99 17.89 23.20 -3.54
CA ALA A 99 19.01 24.12 -3.65
C ALA A 99 19.67 24.42 -2.29
N HIS A 100 18.86 24.57 -1.23
CA HIS A 100 19.36 24.73 0.12
C HIS A 100 20.11 23.50 0.62
N ALA A 101 19.53 22.30 0.46
CA ALA A 101 20.17 21.06 0.89
C ALA A 101 21.52 20.83 0.18
N LEU A 102 21.62 21.18 -1.10
CA LEU A 102 22.87 21.11 -1.86
C LEU A 102 23.92 22.11 -1.36
N ALA A 103 23.51 23.33 -1.00
CA ALA A 103 24.41 24.35 -0.47
C ALA A 103 24.95 24.01 0.93
N ASP A 104 24.13 23.37 1.76
CA ASP A 104 24.47 22.97 3.12
C ASP A 104 25.32 21.68 3.19
N THR A 105 25.43 20.94 2.09
CA THR A 105 26.27 19.73 2.03
C THR A 105 27.75 20.15 1.84
N PRO A 106 28.65 19.89 2.81
CA PRO A 106 30.05 20.25 2.66
C PRO A 106 30.66 19.47 1.49
N ASN A 107 31.32 20.16 0.57
CA ASN A 107 32.12 19.49 -0.46
C ASN A 107 33.23 18.68 0.21
N SER A 108 33.23 17.36 -0.01
CA SER A 108 34.32 16.45 0.34
C SER A 108 35.53 16.65 -0.56
#